data_AF-A0A382IR04-F1
#
_entry.id   AF-A0A382IR04-F1
#
_cell.length_a   1.000
_cell.length_b   1.000
_cell.length_c   1.000
_cell.angle_alpha   90.00
_cell.angle_beta   90.00
_cell.angle_gamma   90.00
#
_symmetry.space_group_name_H-M   'P 1'
#
loop_
_entity.id
_entity.type
_entity.pdbx_description
1 polymer ?
#
loop_
_entity_poly.entity_id
_entity_poly.type
_entity_poly.pdbx_seq_one_letter_code
_entity_poly.pdbx_strand_id
1 'polypeptide(L)' 'MKKIHLYDTIISPIVTEKSTNLSEQNKIVFKVSNKLNKVILKKNIEKIFKVNVIKVNIIN' A
#
# COMPACT_ATOMS: atom_id res chain seq x y z
N MET A 1 20.55 -11.73 1.76
CA MET A 1 19.55 -10.63 1.84
C MET A 1 18.18 -11.19 1.44
N LYS A 2 17.14 -11.00 2.25
CA LYS A 2 15.80 -11.53 1.96
C LYS A 2 15.20 -10.71 0.79
N LYS A 3 14.99 -11.34 -0.37
CA LYS A 3 14.28 -10.72 -1.50
C LYS A 3 12.83 -10.50 -1.05
N ILE A 4 12.38 -9.25 -1.02
CA ILE A 4 10.97 -8.91 -0.77
C ILE A 4 10.21 -9.27 -2.05
N HIS A 5 9.37 -10.31 -1.99
CA HIS A 5 8.51 -10.68 -3.10
C HIS A 5 7.35 -9.68 -3.22
N LEU A 6 6.74 -9.61 -4.41
CA LEU A 6 5.60 -8.70 -4.66
C LEU A 6 4.47 -8.88 -3.63
N TYR A 7 4.19 -10.11 -3.23
CA TYR A 7 3.08 -10.41 -2.32
C TYR A 7 3.39 -10.10 -0.85
N ASP A 8 4.67 -9.97 -0.48
CA ASP A 8 5.07 -9.64 0.90
C ASP A 8 4.89 -8.15 1.24
N THR A 9 4.43 -7.36 0.26
CA THR A 9 4.34 -5.90 0.39
C THR A 9 3.16 -5.45 1.25
N ILE A 10 2.05 -6.20 1.21
CA ILE A 10 0.79 -5.84 1.89
C ILE A 10 0.44 -6.97 2.85
N ILE A 11 0.17 -6.61 4.10
CA ILE A 11 -0.24 -7.55 5.15
C ILE A 11 -1.76 -7.68 5.13
N SER A 12 -2.48 -6.55 5.19
CA SER A 12 -3.94 -6.52 5.18
C SER A 12 -4.47 -5.12 4.80
N PRO A 13 -5.71 -4.99 4.29
CA PRO A 13 -6.37 -3.69 4.25
C PRO A 13 -6.69 -3.21 5.67
N ILE A 14 -6.76 -1.89 5.86
CA ILE A 14 -7.23 -1.29 7.11
C ILE A 14 -8.66 -0.81 6.89
N VAL A 15 -9.59 -1.30 7.68
CA VAL A 15 -11.02 -0.95 7.61
C VAL A 15 -11.41 -0.23 8.90
N THR A 16 -11.67 1.06 8.77
CA THR A 16 -12.09 2.00 9.82
C THR A 16 -12.97 3.06 9.15
N GLU A 17 -13.77 3.80 9.91
CA GLU A 17 -14.57 4.92 9.36
C GLU A 17 -13.69 5.91 8.58
N LYS A 18 -12.50 6.20 9.12
CA LYS A 18 -11.52 7.07 8.46
C LYS A 18 -11.01 6.52 7.12
N SER A 19 -10.75 5.21 7.01
CA SER A 19 -10.31 4.61 5.75
C SER A 19 -11.44 4.57 4.73
N THR A 20 -12.68 4.39 5.16
CA THR A 20 -13.87 4.46 4.30
C THR A 20 -14.02 5.86 3.70
N ASN A 21 -13.94 6.90 4.52
CA ASN A 21 -14.00 8.30 4.05
C ASN A 21 -12.85 8.64 3.08
N LEU A 22 -11.67 8.04 3.28
CA LEU A 22 -10.54 8.21 2.36
C LEU A 22 -10.75 7.47 1.03
N SER A 23 -11.45 6.33 1.05
CA SER A 23 -11.76 5.55 -0.15
C SER A 23 -12.63 6.34 -1.12
N GLU A 24 -13.56 7.16 -0.62
CA GLU A 24 -14.36 8.09 -1.44
C GLU A 24 -13.49 9.09 -2.21
N GLN A 25 -12.28 9.39 -1.70
CA GLN A 25 -11.29 10.24 -2.35
C GLN A 25 -10.26 9.44 -3.16
N ASN A 26 -10.56 8.20 -3.55
CA ASN A 26 -9.64 7.28 -4.23
C ASN A 26 -8.35 6.98 -3.45
N LYS A 27 -8.39 7.04 -2.11
CA LYS A 27 -7.25 6.71 -1.24
C LYS A 27 -7.55 5.44 -0.46
N ILE A 28 -6.78 4.38 -0.73
CA ILE A 28 -6.91 3.10 -0.02
C ILE A 28 -5.79 2.99 1.03
N VAL A 29 -6.15 2.43 2.19
CA VAL A 29 -5.24 2.29 3.33
C VAL A 29 -4.90 0.82 3.56
N PHE A 30 -3.61 0.50 3.60
CA PHE A 30 -3.10 -0.84 3.82
C PHE A 30 -2.15 -0.89 5.01
N LYS A 31 -2.19 -2.00 5.75
CA LYS A 31 -1.14 -2.39 6.67
C LYS A 31 -0.01 -3.04 5.87
N VAL A 32 1.19 -2.50 6.03
CA VAL A 32 2.40 -2.91 5.30
C VAL A 32 3.52 -3.22 6.29
N SER A 33 4.54 -3.95 5.86
CA SER A 33 5.72 -4.22 6.68
C SER A 33 6.58 -2.97 6.89
N ASN A 34 7.06 -2.73 8.12
CA ASN A 34 7.88 -1.56 8.48
C ASN A 34 9.20 -1.46 7.69
N LYS A 35 9.65 -2.54 7.05
CA LYS A 35 10.91 -2.58 6.29
C LYS A 35 10.77 -2.11 4.83
N LEU A 36 9.58 -1.62 4.44
CA LEU A 36 9.29 -1.26 3.06
C LEU A 36 9.62 0.19 2.73
N ASN A 37 10.13 0.40 1.51
CA ASN A 37 10.36 1.71 0.94
C ASN A 37 9.18 2.14 0.06
N LYS A 38 8.85 3.43 0.04
CA LYS A 38 7.75 4.03 -0.75
C LYS A 38 7.86 3.70 -2.24
N VAL A 39 9.07 3.69 -2.81
CA VAL A 39 9.31 3.40 -4.23
C VAL A 39 8.95 1.96 -4.58
N ILE A 40 9.32 1.01 -3.72
CA ILE A 40 9.03 -0.42 -3.91
C ILE A 40 7.53 -0.67 -3.75
N LEU A 41 6.93 -0.07 -2.71
CA LEU A 41 5.49 -0.19 -2.45
C LEU A 41 4.66 0.31 -3.63
N LYS A 42 5.00 1.47 -4.19
CA LYS A 42 4.34 2.01 -5.39
C LYS A 42 4.37 1.01 -6.55
N LYS A 43 5.57 0.54 -6.94
CA LYS A 43 5.74 -0.41 -8.06
C LYS A 43 4.99 -1.72 -7.84
N ASN A 44 4.96 -2.22 -6.60
CA ASN A 44 4.29 -3.49 -6.29
C ASN A 44 2.77 -3.33 -6.33
N ILE A 45 2.22 -2.24 -5.76
CA ILE A 45 0.78 -1.94 -5.83
C ILE A 45 0.31 -1.82 -7.27
N GLU A 46 1.04 -1.07 -8.11
CA GLU A 46 0.72 -0.91 -9.53
C GLU A 46 0.68 -2.26 -10.26
N LYS A 47 1.62 -3.15 -9.97
CA LYS A 47 1.67 -4.49 -10.58
C LYS A 47 0.59 -5.44 -10.08
N ILE A 48 0.30 -5.44 -8.78
CA ILE A 48 -0.66 -6.37 -8.16
C ILE A 48 -2.08 -6.01 -8.57
N PHE A 49 -2.44 -4.73 -8.47
CA PHE A 49 -3.80 -4.26 -8.69
C PHE A 49 -4.03 -3.71 -10.11
N LYS A 50 -2.99 -3.62 -10.94
CA LYS A 50 -3.06 -3.08 -12.31
C LYS A 50 -3.65 -1.66 -12.35
N VAL A 51 -3.22 -0.81 -11.41
CA VAL A 51 -3.66 0.58 -11.26
C VAL A 51 -2.48 1.55 -11.40
N ASN A 52 -2.77 2.83 -11.62
CA ASN A 52 -1.77 3.89 -11.58
C ASN A 52 -1.75 4.58 -10.21
N VAL A 53 -0.60 4.65 -9.55
CA VAL A 53 -0.48 5.23 -8.21
C VAL A 53 0.09 6.65 -8.29
N ILE A 54 -0.72 7.65 -7.94
CA ILE A 54 -0.29 9.05 -7.98
C ILE A 54 0.71 9.35 -6.85
N LYS A 55 0.38 8.95 -5.62
CA LYS A 55 1.18 9.26 -4.42
C LYS A 55 1.04 8.18 -3.36
N VAL A 56 2.10 7.95 -2.60
CA VAL A 56 2.12 7.00 -1.46
C VAL A 56 2.58 7.74 -0.20
N ASN A 57 1.82 7.56 0.88
CA ASN A 57 2.16 8.05 2.21
C ASN A 57 2.34 6.85 3.17
N ILE A 58 3.34 6.91 4.05
CA ILE A 58 3.60 5.91 5.09
C ILE A 58 3.61 6.65 6.42
N ILE A 59 2.93 6.10 7.41
CA ILE A 59 2.88 6.56 8.80
C ILE A 59 3.32 5.40 9.71
N ASN A 60 4.09 5.70 10.75
CA ASN A 60 4.47 4.76 11.81
C ASN A 60 3.71 5.08 13.09
#